data_AF-A0A9E6S855-F1
#
_entry.id   AF-A0A9E6S855-F1
#
_cell.length_a   1.000
_cell.length_b   1.000
_cell.length_c   1.000
_cell.angle_alpha   90.00
_cell.angle_beta   90.00
_cell.angle_gamma   90.00
#
_symmetry.space_group_name_H-M   'P 1'
#
loop_
_entity.id
_entity.type
_entity.pdbx_description
1 polymer ?
#
loop_
_entity_poly.entity_id
_entity_poly.type
_entity_poly.pdbx_seq_one_letter_code
_entity_poly.pdbx_strand_id
1 'polypeptide(L)'
;MLQQSLKEVVHMPRRMLMVINKIASDVEAFATLNEKVAGQINLLSLNATIEAARAGEAGRGFTVVASEVKNLASQASKNSLNFRQTVLGRIEKGREITDALVKDLEGTRLTDIAYNTVQLMSRTLYERMLDVRMWGSGLSFCDALTSMNPLAIDRAQKKMISMHRMTKIYTNILLIDNNGTVISCSNPQVYPSVVGAQVGAERWFRDAYRSQTTDDFTSEDVHASSFHNNLPLICFAAPVRERGEVYGKPLGVFAAFLDWPEQKRVLFTNEICFSADEWRRTRVLILDRQLRVIAASDNRELFTNYPLDITLGSRGSYGNEHNQIIAFARATGYMGYEGMGWYGVVEQNQELFHESDLMSL
;
A
#
# COMPACT_ATOMS: atom_id res chain seq x y z
N MET A 1 28.44 1.61 0.81
CA MET A 1 28.35 1.58 2.28
C MET A 1 26.98 2.02 2.79
N LEU A 2 26.50 3.26 2.57
CA LEU A 2 25.20 3.74 3.10
C LEU A 2 23.96 2.94 2.66
N GLN A 3 23.88 2.48 1.41
CA GLN A 3 22.79 1.60 0.96
C GLN A 3 22.89 0.18 1.54
N GLN A 4 24.10 -0.26 1.91
CA GLN A 4 24.34 -1.59 2.48
C GLN A 4 23.99 -1.60 3.96
N SER A 5 24.33 -0.54 4.70
CA SER A 5 23.87 -0.35 6.08
C SER A 5 22.35 -0.15 6.18
N LEU A 6 21.71 0.50 5.20
CA LEU A 6 20.24 0.61 5.17
C LEU A 6 19.56 -0.74 4.93
N LYS A 7 20.10 -1.56 4.01
CA LYS A 7 19.63 -2.94 3.81
C LYS A 7 19.80 -3.78 5.07
N GLU A 8 20.95 -3.66 5.75
CA GLU A 8 21.18 -4.36 7.02
C GLU A 8 20.09 -4.02 8.05
N VAL A 9 19.81 -2.74 8.28
CA VAL A 9 18.81 -2.28 9.26
C VAL A 9 17.40 -2.81 8.96
N VAL A 10 16.98 -2.84 7.69
CA VAL A 10 15.62 -3.29 7.30
C VAL A 10 15.44 -4.81 7.51
N HIS A 11 16.51 -5.61 7.39
CA HIS A 11 16.44 -7.06 7.58
C HIS A 11 16.84 -7.54 8.98
N MET A 12 17.30 -6.64 9.88
CA MET A 12 17.75 -6.99 11.24
C MET A 12 16.71 -7.78 12.05
N PRO A 13 15.42 -7.38 12.13
CA PRO A 13 14.45 -8.09 12.97
C PRO A 13 14.21 -9.54 12.51
N ARG A 14 14.14 -9.77 11.19
CA ARG A 14 14.00 -11.13 10.64
C ARG A 14 15.26 -11.97 10.87
N ARG A 15 16.45 -11.39 10.68
CA ARG A 15 17.72 -12.07 11.01
C ARG A 15 17.80 -12.47 12.48
N MET A 16 17.35 -11.59 13.38
CA MET A 16 17.24 -11.92 14.80
C MET A 16 16.32 -13.13 15.01
N LEU A 17 15.17 -13.18 14.35
CA LEU A 17 14.24 -14.32 14.46
C LEU A 17 14.90 -15.65 14.07
N MET A 18 15.70 -15.67 12.99
CA MET A 18 16.47 -16.86 12.60
C MET A 18 17.50 -17.25 13.65
N VAL A 19 18.23 -16.28 14.20
CA VAL A 19 19.21 -16.55 15.26
C VAL A 19 18.53 -17.11 16.50
N ILE A 20 17.36 -16.60 16.93
CA ILE A 20 16.67 -17.18 18.11
C ILE A 20 16.18 -18.61 17.82
N ASN A 21 15.67 -18.88 16.62
CA ASN A 21 15.25 -20.22 16.21
C ASN A 21 16.44 -21.20 16.20
N LYS A 22 17.60 -20.75 15.73
CA LYS A 22 18.83 -21.54 15.74
C LYS A 22 19.31 -21.82 17.16
N ILE A 23 19.33 -20.80 18.02
CA ILE A 23 19.66 -20.96 19.45
C ILE A 23 18.69 -21.94 20.13
N ALA A 24 17.39 -21.87 19.84
CA ALA A 24 16.40 -22.81 20.38
C ALA A 24 16.76 -24.27 20.02
N SER A 25 17.05 -24.51 18.74
CA SER A 25 17.46 -25.84 18.25
C SER A 25 18.73 -26.33 18.93
N ASP A 26 19.73 -25.46 19.09
CA ASP A 26 21.02 -25.85 19.69
C ASP A 26 20.88 -26.12 21.20
N VAL A 27 20.03 -25.37 21.91
CA VAL A 27 19.67 -25.62 23.32
C VAL A 27 18.97 -26.96 23.49
N GLU A 28 18.02 -27.29 22.61
CA GLU A 28 17.30 -28.57 22.64
C GLU A 28 18.26 -29.76 22.43
N ALA A 29 19.16 -29.64 21.46
CA ALA A 29 20.18 -30.65 21.18
C ALA A 29 21.14 -30.85 22.36
N PHE A 30 21.61 -29.75 22.96
CA PHE A 30 22.51 -29.80 24.12
C PHE A 30 21.85 -30.39 25.37
N ALA A 31 20.61 -29.99 25.67
CA ALA A 31 19.85 -30.53 26.79
C ALA A 31 19.61 -32.04 26.64
N THR A 32 19.25 -32.49 25.43
CA THR A 32 19.05 -33.91 25.09
C THR A 32 20.34 -34.71 25.28
N LEU A 33 21.49 -34.16 24.87
CA LEU A 33 22.79 -34.80 25.06
C LEU A 33 23.12 -34.97 26.55
N ASN A 34 22.92 -33.93 27.36
CA ASN A 34 23.18 -33.99 28.80
C ASN A 34 22.26 -34.96 29.54
N GLU A 35 20.99 -35.06 29.13
CA GLU A 35 20.08 -36.07 29.67
C GLU A 35 20.58 -37.49 29.38
N LYS A 36 21.09 -37.74 28.17
CA LYS A 36 21.72 -39.03 27.82
C LYS A 36 22.95 -39.32 28.66
N VAL A 37 23.84 -38.34 28.84
CA VAL A 37 25.05 -38.49 29.66
C VAL A 37 24.69 -38.76 31.13
N ALA A 38 23.77 -37.99 31.70
CA ALA A 38 23.27 -38.21 33.06
C ALA A 38 22.65 -39.61 33.22
N GLY A 39 21.89 -40.07 32.21
CA GLY A 39 21.35 -41.42 32.17
C GLY A 39 22.44 -42.51 32.17
N GLN A 40 23.50 -42.34 31.39
CA GLN A 40 24.64 -43.25 31.36
C GLN A 40 25.39 -43.28 32.71
N ILE A 41 25.63 -42.12 33.32
CA ILE A 41 26.27 -42.04 34.65
C ILE A 41 25.40 -42.73 35.70
N ASN A 42 24.08 -42.54 35.65
CA ASN A 42 23.16 -43.21 36.56
C ASN A 42 23.19 -44.74 36.40
N LEU A 43 23.27 -45.26 35.17
CA LEU A 43 23.44 -46.70 34.91
C LEU A 43 24.80 -47.21 35.41
N LEU A 44 25.88 -46.45 35.20
CA LEU A 44 27.21 -46.81 35.67
C LEU A 44 27.26 -46.89 37.20
N SER A 45 26.65 -45.91 37.88
CA SER A 45 26.50 -45.89 39.34
C SER A 45 25.66 -47.06 39.84
N LEU A 46 24.57 -47.42 39.14
CA LEU A 46 23.76 -48.57 39.49
C LEU A 46 24.58 -49.87 39.41
N ASN A 47 25.34 -50.05 38.33
CA ASN A 47 26.24 -51.20 38.18
C ASN A 47 27.29 -51.24 39.30
N ALA A 48 27.89 -50.09 39.65
CA ALA A 48 28.82 -49.99 40.78
C ALA A 48 28.15 -50.32 42.12
N THR A 49 26.89 -49.92 42.32
CA THR A 49 26.11 -50.26 43.53
C THR A 49 25.88 -51.77 43.64
N ILE A 50 25.56 -52.43 42.52
CA ILE A 50 25.38 -53.89 42.46
C ILE A 50 26.68 -54.61 42.80
N GLU A 51 27.80 -54.19 42.22
CA GLU A 51 29.10 -54.84 42.46
C GLU A 51 29.61 -54.60 43.88
N ALA A 52 29.38 -53.40 44.43
CA ALA A 52 29.68 -53.09 45.83
C ALA A 52 28.86 -53.97 46.80
N ALA A 53 27.58 -54.20 46.51
CA ALA A 53 26.75 -55.13 47.28
C ALA A 53 27.26 -56.59 47.16
N ARG A 54 27.72 -56.99 45.97
CA ARG A 54 28.27 -58.32 45.71
C ARG A 54 29.58 -58.58 46.47
N ALA A 55 30.40 -57.55 46.67
CA ALA A 55 31.63 -57.60 47.45
C ALA A 55 31.40 -57.63 48.98
N GLY A 56 30.16 -57.51 49.45
CA GLY A 56 29.80 -57.64 50.87
C GLY A 56 30.47 -56.59 51.77
N GLU A 57 31.10 -57.02 52.86
CA GLU A 57 31.77 -56.13 53.83
C GLU A 57 32.89 -55.28 53.19
N ALA A 58 33.60 -55.82 52.19
CA ALA A 58 34.68 -55.13 51.48
C ALA A 58 34.17 -54.03 50.53
N GLY A 59 32.90 -54.09 50.12
CA GLY A 59 32.28 -53.13 49.20
C GLY A 59 31.62 -51.92 49.87
N ARG A 60 31.52 -51.87 51.21
CA ARG A 60 30.77 -50.82 51.92
C ARG A 60 31.18 -49.40 51.56
N GLY A 61 32.47 -49.13 51.42
CA GLY A 61 32.96 -47.81 51.01
C GLY A 61 32.57 -47.44 49.57
N PHE A 62 32.58 -48.44 48.67
CA PHE A 62 32.16 -48.26 47.28
C PHE A 62 30.65 -48.03 47.13
N THR A 63 29.81 -48.60 48.01
CA THR A 63 28.36 -48.35 48.02
C THR A 63 28.05 -46.87 48.26
N VAL A 64 28.77 -46.21 49.16
CA VAL A 64 28.59 -44.78 49.45
C VAL A 64 28.95 -43.94 48.23
N VAL A 65 30.10 -44.22 47.60
CA VAL A 65 30.54 -43.54 46.38
C VAL A 65 29.54 -43.75 45.24
N ALA A 66 29.08 -44.98 45.04
CA ALA A 66 28.10 -45.29 44.00
C ALA A 66 26.79 -44.53 44.21
N SER A 67 26.28 -44.45 45.45
CA SER A 67 25.09 -43.67 45.78
C SER A 67 25.29 -42.17 45.53
N GLU A 68 26.47 -41.61 45.84
CA GLU A 68 26.77 -40.21 45.58
C GLU A 68 26.81 -39.90 44.07
N VAL A 69 27.44 -40.77 43.28
CA VAL A 69 27.43 -40.65 41.81
C VAL A 69 26.00 -40.74 41.25
N LYS A 70 25.14 -41.59 41.82
CA LYS A 70 23.72 -41.69 41.45
C LYS A 70 22.98 -40.37 41.69
N ASN A 71 23.21 -39.78 42.86
CA ASN A 71 22.60 -38.53 43.26
C ASN A 71 23.07 -37.39 42.36
N LEU A 72 24.37 -37.30 42.07
CA LEU A 72 24.94 -36.32 41.14
C LEU A 72 24.37 -36.48 39.72
N ALA A 73 24.22 -37.71 39.22
CA ALA A 73 23.61 -37.97 37.92
C ALA A 73 22.14 -37.52 37.87
N SER A 74 21.38 -37.81 38.93
CA SER A 74 19.98 -37.40 39.05
C SER A 74 19.83 -35.87 39.14
N GLN A 75 20.70 -35.21 39.90
CA GLN A 75 20.76 -33.74 39.97
C GLN A 75 21.14 -33.13 38.63
N ALA A 76 22.11 -33.71 37.92
CA ALA A 76 22.52 -33.25 36.58
C ALA A 76 21.36 -33.34 35.58
N SER A 77 20.62 -34.45 35.56
CA SER A 77 19.42 -34.61 34.73
C SER A 77 18.35 -33.56 35.05
N LYS A 78 18.03 -33.39 36.34
CA LYS A 78 17.06 -32.37 36.80
C LYS A 78 17.48 -30.95 36.43
N ASN A 79 18.77 -30.63 36.59
CA ASN A 79 19.30 -29.32 36.24
C ASN A 79 19.26 -29.08 34.73
N SER A 80 19.54 -30.10 33.90
CA SER A 80 19.42 -30.03 32.44
C SER A 80 17.98 -29.74 32.01
N LEU A 81 17.00 -30.44 32.60
CA LEU A 81 15.58 -30.21 32.35
C LEU A 81 15.13 -28.79 32.74
N ASN A 82 15.52 -28.34 33.93
CA ASN A 82 15.19 -26.98 34.40
C ASN A 82 15.84 -25.90 33.51
N PHE A 83 17.09 -26.11 33.09
CA PHE A 83 17.78 -25.21 32.17
C PHE A 83 17.06 -25.15 30.82
N ARG A 84 16.75 -26.31 30.22
CA ARG A 84 15.98 -26.40 28.96
C ARG A 84 14.68 -25.63 29.05
N GLN A 85 13.86 -25.90 30.06
CA GLN A 85 12.57 -25.23 30.25
C GLN A 85 12.72 -23.71 30.43
N THR A 86 13.69 -23.28 31.24
CA THR A 86 13.92 -21.86 31.52
C THR A 86 14.40 -21.11 30.28
N VAL A 87 15.35 -21.68 29.55
CA VAL A 87 15.97 -21.03 28.38
C VAL A 87 15.00 -21.01 27.21
N LEU A 88 14.32 -22.12 26.90
CA LEU A 88 13.31 -22.15 25.85
C LEU A 88 12.15 -21.20 26.15
N GLY A 89 11.69 -21.13 27.40
CA GLY A 89 10.66 -20.16 27.80
C GLY A 89 11.10 -18.69 27.63
N ARG A 90 12.40 -18.39 27.79
CA ARG A 90 12.96 -17.05 27.50
C ARG A 90 13.10 -16.81 25.99
N ILE A 91 13.49 -17.83 25.23
CA ILE A 91 13.59 -17.74 23.77
C ILE A 91 12.21 -17.51 23.15
N GLU A 92 11.16 -18.18 23.62
CA GLU A 92 9.81 -17.97 23.12
C GLU A 92 9.33 -16.53 23.34
N LYS A 93 9.58 -15.95 24.53
CA LYS A 93 9.31 -14.52 24.78
C LYS A 93 10.12 -13.61 23.85
N GLY A 94 11.39 -13.95 23.59
CA GLY A 94 12.22 -13.22 22.64
C GLY A 94 11.67 -13.30 21.21
N ARG A 95 11.14 -14.46 20.83
CA ARG A 95 10.48 -14.70 19.53
C ARG A 95 9.23 -13.84 19.40
N GLU A 96 8.33 -13.86 20.38
CA GLU A 96 7.12 -13.04 20.42
C GLU A 96 7.43 -11.54 20.26
N ILE A 97 8.43 -11.03 20.98
CA ILE A 97 8.87 -9.63 20.88
C ILE A 97 9.41 -9.31 19.48
N THR A 98 10.22 -10.22 18.92
CA THR A 98 10.83 -10.03 17.60
C THR A 98 9.78 -10.08 16.49
N ASP A 99 8.82 -11.01 16.57
CA ASP A 99 7.69 -11.11 15.65
C ASP A 99 6.82 -9.84 15.69
N ALA A 100 6.54 -9.32 16.88
CA ALA A 100 5.84 -8.05 17.05
C ALA A 100 6.61 -6.88 16.40
N LEU A 101 7.93 -6.84 16.59
CA LEU A 101 8.79 -5.80 16.00
C LEU A 101 8.84 -5.88 14.46
N VAL A 102 8.94 -7.09 13.89
CA VAL A 102 8.89 -7.31 12.43
C VAL A 102 7.57 -6.78 11.89
N LYS A 103 6.45 -7.19 12.51
CA LYS A 103 5.11 -6.79 12.07
C LYS A 103 4.93 -5.27 12.14
N ASP A 104 5.40 -4.64 13.21
CA ASP A 104 5.25 -3.20 13.41
C ASP A 104 6.11 -2.39 12.42
N LEU A 105 7.38 -2.77 12.24
CA LEU A 105 8.29 -2.08 11.32
C LEU A 105 7.88 -2.24 9.85
N GLU A 106 7.60 -3.48 9.42
CA GLU A 106 7.21 -3.72 8.03
C GLU A 106 5.82 -3.17 7.74
N GLY A 107 4.87 -3.42 8.64
CA GLY A 107 3.52 -2.90 8.55
C GLY A 107 3.52 -1.38 8.47
N THR A 108 4.19 -0.69 9.40
CA THR A 108 4.26 0.78 9.41
C THR A 108 4.90 1.33 8.14
N ARG A 109 6.04 0.77 7.72
CA ARG A 109 6.74 1.20 6.49
C ARG A 109 5.86 1.07 5.26
N LEU A 110 5.23 -0.09 5.06
CA LEU A 110 4.35 -0.32 3.91
C LEU A 110 3.10 0.57 3.97
N THR A 111 2.61 0.86 5.17
CA THR A 111 1.50 1.77 5.37
C THR A 111 1.88 3.21 5.02
N ASP A 112 3.10 3.65 5.33
CA ASP A 112 3.62 4.96 4.89
C ASP A 112 3.75 5.03 3.37
N ILE A 113 4.19 3.95 2.71
CA ILE A 113 4.26 3.89 1.25
C ILE A 113 2.86 3.96 0.64
N ALA A 114 1.90 3.20 1.18
CA ALA A 114 0.50 3.25 0.74
C ALA A 114 -0.07 4.67 0.85
N TYR A 115 0.18 5.33 1.98
CA TYR A 115 -0.23 6.71 2.23
C TYR A 115 0.42 7.69 1.25
N ASN A 116 1.74 7.66 1.11
CA ASN A 116 2.43 8.58 0.21
C ASN A 116 2.01 8.39 -1.25
N THR A 117 1.77 7.15 -1.68
CA THR A 117 1.30 6.81 -3.03
C THR A 117 -0.04 7.48 -3.33
N VAL A 118 -1.05 7.27 -2.46
CA VAL A 118 -2.39 7.84 -2.70
C VAL A 118 -2.42 9.36 -2.48
N GLN A 119 -1.58 9.88 -1.58
CA GLN A 119 -1.49 11.31 -1.33
C GLN A 119 -0.81 12.07 -2.45
N LEU A 120 0.18 11.48 -3.11
CA LEU A 120 0.75 12.05 -4.32
C LEU A 120 -0.33 12.25 -5.39
N MET A 121 -1.17 11.23 -5.60
CA MET A 121 -2.31 11.35 -6.51
C MET A 121 -3.31 12.43 -6.09
N SER A 122 -3.64 12.50 -4.79
CA SER A 122 -4.52 13.56 -4.27
C SER A 122 -3.99 14.96 -4.57
N ARG A 123 -2.67 15.17 -4.40
CA ARG A 123 -1.99 16.44 -4.72
C ARG A 123 -1.97 16.74 -6.21
N THR A 124 -1.71 15.75 -7.06
CA THR A 124 -1.75 15.94 -8.52
C THR A 124 -3.16 16.31 -9.00
N LEU A 125 -4.19 15.70 -8.40
CA LEU A 125 -5.59 15.97 -8.74
C LEU A 125 -6.08 17.32 -8.21
N TYR A 126 -5.55 17.80 -7.08
CA TYR A 126 -5.83 19.16 -6.56
C TYR A 126 -5.54 20.23 -7.61
N GLU A 127 -4.41 20.14 -8.31
CA GLU A 127 -4.07 21.11 -9.37
C GLU A 127 -5.08 21.08 -10.53
N ARG A 128 -5.67 19.92 -10.83
CA ARG A 128 -6.66 19.77 -11.92
C ARG A 128 -8.00 20.41 -11.57
N MET A 129 -8.37 20.36 -10.29
CA MET A 129 -9.49 21.12 -9.76
C MET A 129 -9.27 22.62 -9.92
N LEU A 130 -8.07 23.13 -9.65
CA LEU A 130 -7.75 24.55 -9.85
C LEU A 130 -7.83 24.94 -11.32
N ASP A 131 -7.31 24.11 -12.22
CA ASP A 131 -7.33 24.36 -13.67
C ASP A 131 -8.75 24.64 -14.17
N VAL A 132 -9.73 23.77 -13.86
CA VAL A 132 -11.10 23.93 -14.36
C VAL A 132 -11.83 25.14 -13.78
N ARG A 133 -11.59 25.48 -12.51
CA ARG A 133 -12.17 26.69 -11.88
C ARG A 133 -11.61 27.96 -12.50
N MET A 134 -10.29 28.02 -12.63
CA MET A 134 -9.60 29.16 -13.23
C MET A 134 -9.95 29.33 -14.71
N TRP A 135 -10.08 28.23 -15.46
CA TRP A 135 -10.42 28.32 -16.87
C TRP A 135 -11.91 28.58 -17.07
N GLY A 136 -12.80 27.95 -16.30
CA GLY A 136 -14.25 28.12 -16.40
C GLY A 136 -14.73 29.56 -16.17
N SER A 137 -14.00 30.34 -15.36
CA SER A 137 -14.27 31.78 -15.14
C SER A 137 -13.80 32.70 -16.28
N GLY A 138 -13.20 32.15 -17.35
CA GLY A 138 -12.69 32.94 -18.47
C GLY A 138 -13.80 33.60 -19.32
N LEU A 139 -13.69 34.91 -19.52
CA LEU A 139 -14.66 35.70 -20.31
C LEU A 139 -14.90 35.18 -21.74
N SER A 140 -13.86 34.64 -22.40
CA SER A 140 -14.00 34.04 -23.73
C SER A 140 -15.00 32.88 -23.79
N PHE A 141 -15.15 32.14 -22.69
CA PHE A 141 -16.11 31.04 -22.61
C PHE A 141 -17.51 31.57 -22.30
N CYS A 142 -17.60 32.60 -21.46
CA CYS A 142 -18.84 33.34 -21.20
C CYS A 142 -19.41 33.94 -22.50
N ASP A 143 -18.58 34.61 -23.29
CA ASP A 143 -18.96 35.20 -24.57
C ASP A 143 -19.48 34.14 -25.57
N ALA A 144 -18.79 33.00 -25.65
CA ALA A 144 -19.19 31.89 -26.52
C ALA A 144 -20.57 31.34 -26.13
N LEU A 145 -20.80 31.11 -24.84
CA LEU A 145 -22.07 30.58 -24.31
C LEU A 145 -23.21 31.60 -24.34
N THR A 146 -22.91 32.89 -24.20
CA THR A 146 -23.93 33.96 -24.22
C THR A 146 -24.36 34.29 -25.64
N SER A 147 -23.38 34.45 -26.54
CA SER A 147 -23.66 34.89 -27.91
C SER A 147 -24.04 33.73 -28.84
N MET A 148 -23.55 32.52 -28.55
CA MET A 148 -23.65 31.34 -29.43
C MET A 148 -23.21 31.62 -30.88
N ASN A 149 -22.38 32.65 -31.07
CA ASN A 149 -21.89 33.07 -32.38
C ASN A 149 -20.68 32.20 -32.79
N PRO A 150 -20.61 31.71 -34.04
CA PRO A 150 -19.47 30.93 -34.54
C PRO A 150 -18.09 31.56 -34.28
N LEU A 151 -17.94 32.88 -34.39
CA LEU A 151 -16.68 33.57 -34.13
C LEU A 151 -16.29 33.59 -32.64
N ALA A 152 -17.26 33.56 -31.73
CA ALA A 152 -17.00 33.47 -30.30
C ALA A 152 -16.62 32.03 -29.91
N ILE A 153 -17.32 31.05 -30.48
CA ILE A 153 -17.04 29.62 -30.30
C ILE A 153 -15.63 29.27 -30.83
N ASP A 154 -15.25 29.74 -32.03
CA ASP A 154 -13.90 29.54 -32.59
C ASP A 154 -12.80 30.16 -31.69
N ARG A 155 -13.04 31.35 -31.14
CA ARG A 155 -12.10 31.98 -30.17
C ARG A 155 -11.95 31.13 -28.91
N ALA A 156 -13.06 30.64 -28.34
CA ALA A 156 -13.04 29.74 -27.20
C ALA A 156 -12.29 28.44 -27.52
N GLN A 157 -12.54 27.85 -28.69
CA GLN A 157 -11.88 26.63 -29.15
C GLN A 157 -10.36 26.80 -29.24
N LYS A 158 -9.89 27.86 -29.92
CA LYS A 158 -8.46 28.16 -30.05
C LYS A 158 -7.77 28.32 -28.68
N LYS A 159 -8.47 28.92 -27.71
CA LYS A 159 -7.96 29.04 -26.34
C LYS A 159 -7.85 27.68 -25.66
N MET A 160 -8.87 26.83 -25.75
CA MET A 160 -8.83 25.47 -25.19
C MET A 160 -7.76 24.60 -25.86
N ILE A 161 -7.56 24.71 -27.18
CA ILE A 161 -6.46 24.04 -27.91
C ILE A 161 -5.12 24.49 -27.35
N SER A 162 -4.92 25.79 -27.11
CA SER A 162 -3.67 26.31 -26.53
C SER A 162 -3.44 25.80 -25.10
N MET A 163 -4.48 25.80 -24.26
CA MET A 163 -4.43 25.27 -22.88
C MET A 163 -4.06 23.78 -22.87
N HIS A 164 -4.75 22.97 -23.67
CA HIS A 164 -4.49 21.55 -23.85
C HIS A 164 -3.04 21.30 -24.29
N ARG A 165 -2.54 22.02 -25.30
CA ARG A 165 -1.15 21.91 -25.79
C ARG A 165 -0.11 22.26 -24.71
N MET A 166 -0.36 23.28 -23.90
CA MET A 166 0.61 23.76 -22.89
C MET A 166 0.68 22.83 -21.68
N THR A 167 -0.44 22.25 -21.27
CA THR A 167 -0.53 21.42 -20.07
C THR A 167 -0.19 19.95 -20.32
N LYS A 168 -0.44 19.42 -21.52
CA LYS A 168 -0.16 18.04 -21.97
C LYS A 168 -0.79 16.90 -21.15
N ILE A 169 -1.46 17.20 -20.04
CA ILE A 169 -2.05 16.22 -19.13
C ILE A 169 -3.50 15.86 -19.47
N TYR A 170 -4.19 16.76 -20.18
CA TYR A 170 -5.57 16.57 -20.58
C TYR A 170 -5.65 15.86 -21.92
N THR A 171 -6.58 14.94 -22.05
CA THR A 171 -6.96 14.28 -23.29
C THR A 171 -7.85 15.18 -24.15
N ASN A 172 -8.78 15.86 -23.49
CA ASN A 172 -9.74 16.76 -24.11
C ASN A 172 -10.30 17.76 -23.08
N ILE A 173 -10.73 18.90 -23.57
CA ILE A 173 -11.38 19.96 -22.79
C ILE A 173 -12.65 20.34 -23.54
N LEU A 174 -13.79 20.38 -22.84
CA LEU A 174 -15.10 20.61 -23.41
C LEU A 174 -15.70 21.91 -22.88
N LEU A 175 -16.37 22.63 -23.77
CA LEU A 175 -17.29 23.71 -23.42
C LEU A 175 -18.70 23.24 -23.76
N ILE A 176 -19.58 23.25 -22.76
CA ILE A 176 -20.93 22.70 -22.83
C ILE A 176 -21.95 23.78 -22.50
N ASP A 177 -23.03 23.86 -23.28
CA ASP A 177 -24.12 24.81 -23.05
C ASP A 177 -25.05 24.40 -21.89
N ASN A 178 -26.02 25.27 -21.58
CA ASN A 178 -27.02 25.03 -20.54
C ASN A 178 -27.99 23.87 -20.84
N ASN A 179 -28.07 23.40 -22.09
CA ASN A 179 -28.87 22.25 -22.48
C ASN A 179 -28.08 20.94 -22.36
N GLY A 180 -26.78 21.00 -22.05
CA GLY A 180 -25.91 19.84 -22.01
C GLY A 180 -25.36 19.45 -23.39
N THR A 181 -25.38 20.36 -24.36
CA THR A 181 -24.77 20.15 -25.68
C THR A 181 -23.32 20.60 -25.68
N VAL A 182 -22.40 19.76 -26.14
CA VAL A 182 -21.00 20.16 -26.31
C VAL A 182 -20.87 21.10 -27.51
N ILE A 183 -20.53 22.36 -27.28
CA ILE A 183 -20.45 23.39 -28.33
C ILE A 183 -19.04 23.54 -28.91
N SER A 184 -18.01 23.10 -28.18
CA SER A 184 -16.62 23.12 -28.62
C SER A 184 -15.76 22.16 -27.79
N CYS A 185 -14.68 21.66 -28.39
CA CYS A 185 -13.68 20.86 -27.70
C CYS A 185 -12.23 21.25 -28.10
N SER A 186 -11.25 20.90 -27.26
CA SER A 186 -9.83 21.19 -27.50
C SER A 186 -9.13 20.19 -28.43
N ASN A 187 -9.75 19.06 -28.74
CA ASN A 187 -9.16 18.01 -29.57
C ASN A 187 -10.15 17.46 -30.62
N PRO A 188 -10.69 18.31 -31.52
CA PRO A 188 -11.71 17.93 -32.49
C PRO A 188 -11.20 16.97 -33.58
N GLN A 189 -9.89 16.91 -33.81
CA GLN A 189 -9.30 16.00 -34.80
C GLN A 189 -9.29 14.55 -34.31
N VAL A 190 -9.04 14.34 -33.02
CA VAL A 190 -9.05 13.00 -32.40
C VAL A 190 -10.47 12.59 -32.02
N TYR A 191 -11.31 13.54 -31.60
CA TYR A 191 -12.68 13.29 -31.16
C TYR A 191 -13.71 14.11 -31.96
N PRO A 192 -13.88 13.83 -33.27
CA PRO A 192 -14.73 14.65 -34.15
C PRO A 192 -16.22 14.56 -33.81
N SER A 193 -16.68 13.47 -33.20
CA SER A 193 -18.08 13.24 -32.81
C SER A 193 -18.48 13.91 -31.49
N VAL A 194 -17.54 14.52 -30.78
CA VAL A 194 -17.80 15.09 -29.46
C VAL A 194 -18.54 16.42 -29.55
N VAL A 195 -18.24 17.25 -30.55
CA VAL A 195 -19.00 18.49 -30.77
C VAL A 195 -20.41 18.12 -31.23
N GLY A 196 -21.42 18.66 -30.56
CA GLY A 196 -22.83 18.34 -30.75
C GLY A 196 -23.33 17.17 -29.89
N ALA A 197 -22.46 16.45 -29.18
CA ALA A 197 -22.86 15.38 -28.29
C ALA A 197 -23.68 15.89 -27.10
N GLN A 198 -24.60 15.06 -26.62
CA GLN A 198 -25.44 15.34 -25.45
C GLN A 198 -24.83 14.72 -24.20
N VAL A 199 -24.49 15.58 -23.23
CA VAL A 199 -23.91 15.21 -21.93
C VAL A 199 -24.77 15.67 -20.76
N GLY A 200 -25.97 16.23 -21.01
CA GLY A 200 -26.85 16.74 -19.95
C GLY A 200 -27.28 15.70 -18.91
N ALA A 201 -27.24 14.41 -19.27
CA ALA A 201 -27.53 13.29 -18.39
C ALA A 201 -26.33 12.86 -17.52
N GLU A 202 -25.13 13.35 -17.82
CA GLU A 202 -23.93 13.00 -17.07
C GLU A 202 -23.93 13.64 -15.68
N ARG A 203 -23.44 12.91 -14.68
CA ARG A 203 -23.42 13.39 -13.31
C ARG A 203 -22.51 14.62 -13.15
N TRP A 204 -21.29 14.56 -13.68
CA TRP A 204 -20.34 15.67 -13.61
C TRP A 204 -20.88 16.94 -14.28
N PHE A 205 -21.70 16.83 -15.33
CA PHE A 205 -22.34 18.00 -15.93
C PHE A 205 -23.39 18.59 -14.98
N ARG A 206 -24.33 17.76 -14.51
CA ARG A 206 -25.42 18.22 -13.64
C ARG A 206 -24.90 18.83 -12.34
N ASP A 207 -23.91 18.19 -11.72
CA ASP A 207 -23.34 18.63 -10.46
C ASP A 207 -22.58 19.97 -10.66
N ALA A 208 -21.80 20.11 -11.73
CA ALA A 208 -21.12 21.36 -12.07
C ALA A 208 -22.11 22.50 -12.37
N TYR A 209 -23.14 22.23 -13.18
CA TYR A 209 -24.12 23.24 -13.60
C TYR A 209 -24.98 23.75 -12.43
N ARG A 210 -25.30 22.88 -11.47
CA ARG A 210 -26.11 23.18 -10.27
C ARG A 210 -25.32 23.79 -9.12
N SER A 211 -24.01 23.92 -9.25
CA SER A 211 -23.17 24.62 -8.28
C SER A 211 -23.70 26.05 -8.01
N GLN A 212 -23.13 26.75 -7.04
CA GLN A 212 -23.57 28.09 -6.63
C GLN A 212 -22.62 29.19 -7.08
N THR A 213 -21.33 28.89 -7.16
CA THR A 213 -20.27 29.88 -7.40
C THR A 213 -19.31 29.47 -8.51
N THR A 214 -18.49 30.39 -9.02
CA THR A 214 -17.36 30.05 -9.91
C THR A 214 -16.23 29.31 -9.18
N ASP A 215 -16.25 29.29 -7.85
CA ASP A 215 -15.29 28.58 -7.02
C ASP A 215 -15.63 27.10 -6.84
N ASP A 216 -16.85 26.71 -7.21
CA ASP A 216 -17.27 25.34 -7.14
C ASP A 216 -16.71 24.52 -8.30
N PHE A 217 -16.57 23.22 -8.06
CA PHE A 217 -16.19 22.25 -9.06
C PHE A 217 -16.85 20.91 -8.70
N THR A 218 -16.85 20.00 -9.65
CA THR A 218 -17.14 18.60 -9.42
C THR A 218 -16.09 17.75 -10.12
N SER A 219 -16.03 16.50 -9.70
CA SER A 219 -15.12 15.53 -10.27
C SER A 219 -15.75 14.15 -10.24
N GLU A 220 -15.43 13.35 -11.24
CA GLU A 220 -15.87 11.97 -11.34
C GLU A 220 -14.68 11.02 -11.24
N ASP A 221 -14.92 9.89 -10.60
CA ASP A 221 -13.93 8.82 -10.49
C ASP A 221 -13.59 8.22 -11.86
N VAL A 222 -12.59 7.34 -11.90
CA VAL A 222 -12.14 6.73 -13.15
C VAL A 222 -13.29 5.94 -13.79
N HIS A 223 -13.66 6.33 -15.00
CA HIS A 223 -14.71 5.67 -15.78
C HIS A 223 -14.38 5.67 -17.27
N ALA A 224 -14.96 4.71 -18.01
CA ALA A 224 -14.84 4.66 -19.45
C ALA A 224 -15.74 5.72 -20.09
N SER A 225 -15.16 6.66 -20.84
CA SER A 225 -15.91 7.73 -21.48
C SER A 225 -16.34 7.34 -22.90
N SER A 226 -17.64 7.21 -23.13
CA SER A 226 -18.23 6.92 -24.45
C SER A 226 -17.91 8.02 -25.48
N PHE A 227 -17.65 9.25 -25.01
CA PHE A 227 -17.27 10.40 -25.84
C PHE A 227 -15.79 10.37 -26.26
N HIS A 228 -14.96 9.52 -25.64
CA HIS A 228 -13.52 9.48 -25.86
C HIS A 228 -13.05 8.04 -26.15
N ASN A 229 -13.75 7.33 -27.04
CA ASN A 229 -13.41 5.97 -27.47
C ASN A 229 -13.32 4.95 -26.31
N ASN A 230 -14.15 5.12 -25.27
CA ASN A 230 -14.16 4.30 -24.05
C ASN A 230 -12.83 4.28 -23.29
N LEU A 231 -11.99 5.31 -23.45
CA LEU A 231 -10.81 5.47 -22.61
C LEU A 231 -11.22 5.64 -21.14
N PRO A 232 -10.50 5.01 -20.19
CA PRO A 232 -10.67 5.28 -18.78
C PRO A 232 -10.09 6.65 -18.44
N LEU A 233 -10.96 7.58 -18.06
CA LEU A 233 -10.62 8.98 -17.83
C LEU A 233 -11.09 9.43 -16.44
N ILE A 234 -10.50 10.53 -15.98
CA ILE A 234 -11.00 11.33 -14.85
C ILE A 234 -11.56 12.63 -15.42
N CYS A 235 -12.74 13.03 -14.97
CA CYS A 235 -13.37 14.29 -15.37
C CYS A 235 -13.34 15.28 -14.20
N PHE A 236 -12.88 16.49 -14.47
CA PHE A 236 -13.12 17.66 -13.63
C PHE A 236 -14.01 18.63 -14.38
N ALA A 237 -14.99 19.21 -13.70
CA ALA A 237 -15.91 20.16 -14.31
C ALA A 237 -16.22 21.33 -13.36
N ALA A 238 -16.36 22.52 -13.94
CA ALA A 238 -16.69 23.75 -13.23
C ALA A 238 -17.78 24.51 -14.01
N PRO A 239 -18.64 25.28 -13.32
CA PRO A 239 -19.63 26.11 -13.98
C PRO A 239 -18.95 27.24 -14.76
N VAL A 240 -19.55 27.60 -15.90
CA VAL A 240 -19.29 28.90 -16.54
C VAL A 240 -20.46 29.82 -16.19
N ARG A 241 -20.17 30.96 -15.58
CA ARG A 241 -21.18 31.92 -15.11
C ARG A 241 -21.10 33.25 -15.83
N GLU A 242 -22.22 33.93 -15.93
CA GLU A 242 -22.33 35.23 -16.60
C GLU A 242 -21.24 36.20 -16.13
N ARG A 243 -20.53 36.79 -17.10
CA ARG A 243 -19.42 37.75 -16.89
C ARG A 243 -18.25 37.22 -16.03
N GLY A 244 -18.18 35.92 -15.75
CA GLY A 244 -17.21 35.36 -14.81
C GLY A 244 -17.45 35.79 -13.36
N GLU A 245 -18.63 36.36 -13.06
CA GLU A 245 -18.98 36.82 -11.72
C GLU A 245 -19.20 35.64 -10.79
N VAL A 246 -18.71 35.74 -9.55
CA VAL A 246 -18.73 34.65 -8.56
C VAL A 246 -20.13 34.05 -8.42
N TYR A 247 -21.17 34.91 -8.35
CA TYR A 247 -22.56 34.51 -8.20
C TYR A 247 -23.39 34.74 -9.48
N GLY A 248 -22.74 34.85 -10.64
CA GLY A 248 -23.42 35.05 -11.92
C GLY A 248 -24.34 33.89 -12.29
N LYS A 249 -25.29 34.12 -13.20
CA LYS A 249 -26.19 33.07 -13.69
C LYS A 249 -25.38 31.97 -14.41
N PRO A 250 -25.70 30.67 -14.21
CA PRO A 250 -25.00 29.59 -14.90
C PRO A 250 -25.32 29.61 -16.40
N LEU A 251 -24.29 29.73 -17.23
CA LEU A 251 -24.38 29.72 -18.69
C LEU A 251 -24.12 28.33 -19.28
N GLY A 252 -23.32 27.52 -18.60
CA GLY A 252 -22.88 26.22 -19.09
C GLY A 252 -21.83 25.60 -18.18
N VAL A 253 -21.11 24.62 -18.71
CA VAL A 253 -20.07 23.87 -17.98
C VAL A 253 -18.78 23.85 -18.78
N PHE A 254 -17.67 24.01 -18.08
CA PHE A 254 -16.33 23.78 -18.59
C PHE A 254 -15.81 22.48 -17.98
N ALA A 255 -15.44 21.51 -18.81
CA ALA A 255 -14.99 20.19 -18.35
C ALA A 255 -13.64 19.82 -18.95
N ALA A 256 -12.78 19.17 -18.17
CA ALA A 256 -11.48 18.70 -18.60
C ALA A 256 -11.30 17.23 -18.24
N PHE A 257 -10.81 16.46 -19.22
CA PHE A 257 -10.68 15.00 -19.13
C PHE A 257 -9.22 14.60 -19.15
N LEU A 258 -8.82 13.72 -18.23
CA LEU A 258 -7.44 13.28 -18.05
C LEU A 258 -7.29 11.81 -18.39
N ASP A 259 -6.18 11.48 -19.06
CA ASP A 259 -5.77 10.11 -19.37
C ASP A 259 -5.31 9.40 -18.09
N TRP A 260 -6.19 8.57 -17.52
CA TRP A 260 -5.85 7.81 -16.32
C TRP A 260 -4.74 6.79 -16.54
N PRO A 261 -4.71 5.99 -17.64
CA PRO A 261 -3.60 5.12 -17.99
C PRO A 261 -2.22 5.77 -17.91
N GLU A 262 -2.06 6.98 -18.47
CA GLU A 262 -0.79 7.69 -18.38
C GLU A 262 -0.48 8.17 -16.96
N GLN A 263 -1.48 8.64 -16.20
CA GLN A 263 -1.27 9.05 -14.80
C GLN A 263 -0.77 7.88 -13.94
N LYS A 264 -1.42 6.71 -14.02
CA LYS A 264 -0.99 5.54 -13.25
C LYS A 264 0.38 5.01 -13.70
N ARG A 265 0.72 5.14 -14.99
CA ARG A 265 2.02 4.72 -15.50
C ARG A 265 3.12 5.55 -14.85
N VAL A 266 3.01 6.88 -14.87
CA VAL A 266 3.97 7.80 -14.24
C VAL A 266 4.11 7.51 -12.74
N LEU A 267 3.00 7.30 -12.03
CA LEU A 267 3.02 6.95 -10.61
C LEU A 267 3.90 5.73 -10.33
N PHE A 268 3.67 4.61 -11.03
CA PHE A 268 4.38 3.37 -10.74
C PHE A 268 5.81 3.33 -11.29
N THR A 269 6.12 4.08 -12.36
CA THR A 269 7.47 4.08 -12.94
C THR A 269 8.41 5.11 -12.37
N ASN A 270 7.89 6.26 -11.89
CA ASN A 270 8.72 7.41 -11.54
C ASN A 270 8.63 7.82 -10.07
N GLU A 271 7.49 7.61 -9.41
CA GLU A 271 7.24 8.18 -8.08
C GLU A 271 7.49 7.17 -6.94
N ILE A 272 7.28 5.88 -7.20
CA ILE A 272 7.51 4.82 -6.19
C ILE A 272 8.94 4.28 -6.28
N CYS A 273 9.73 4.59 -5.25
CA CYS A 273 11.13 4.20 -5.16
C CYS A 273 11.35 2.83 -4.51
N PHE A 274 10.92 1.76 -5.17
CA PHE A 274 11.30 0.40 -4.78
C PHE A 274 12.54 -0.09 -5.51
N SER A 275 13.37 -0.86 -4.81
CA SER A 275 14.43 -1.66 -5.45
C SER A 275 13.83 -2.76 -6.35
N ALA A 276 14.63 -3.30 -7.27
CA ALA A 276 14.19 -4.38 -8.16
C ALA A 276 13.70 -5.62 -7.38
N ASP A 277 14.37 -5.94 -6.26
CA ASP A 277 13.96 -7.05 -5.39
C ASP A 277 12.66 -6.76 -4.64
N GLU A 278 12.45 -5.52 -4.20
CA GLU A 278 11.17 -5.11 -3.61
C GLU A 278 10.03 -5.19 -4.61
N TRP A 279 10.21 -4.73 -5.85
CA TRP A 279 9.19 -4.85 -6.90
C TRP A 279 8.80 -6.30 -7.19
N ARG A 280 9.73 -7.26 -7.09
CA ARG A 280 9.42 -8.68 -7.30
C ARG A 280 8.45 -9.27 -6.28
N ARG A 281 8.41 -8.69 -5.08
CA ARG A 281 7.58 -9.17 -3.97
C ARG A 281 6.45 -8.22 -3.60
N THR A 282 6.33 -7.08 -4.27
CA THR A 282 5.42 -6.01 -3.88
C THR A 282 4.49 -5.62 -5.03
N ARG A 283 3.20 -5.57 -4.73
CA ARG A 283 2.16 -5.02 -5.61
C ARG A 283 1.59 -3.78 -4.97
N VAL A 284 1.41 -2.72 -5.76
CA VAL A 284 0.84 -1.44 -5.29
C VAL A 284 -0.43 -1.17 -6.04
N LEU A 285 -1.48 -0.80 -5.31
CA LEU A 285 -2.81 -0.52 -5.84
C LEU A 285 -3.26 0.88 -5.43
N ILE A 286 -4.15 1.44 -6.26
CA ILE A 286 -5.05 2.52 -5.87
C ILE A 286 -6.46 1.99 -6.02
N LEU A 287 -7.26 2.16 -4.98
CA LEU A 287 -8.67 1.84 -4.95
C LEU A 287 -9.52 3.10 -4.95
N ASP A 288 -10.64 3.08 -5.65
CA ASP A 288 -11.65 4.13 -5.52
C ASP A 288 -12.43 4.05 -4.19
N ARG A 289 -13.36 4.97 -3.98
CA ARG A 289 -14.17 5.00 -2.74
C ARG A 289 -15.13 3.81 -2.60
N GLN A 290 -15.36 3.05 -3.68
CA GLN A 290 -16.12 1.79 -3.70
C GLN A 290 -15.19 0.56 -3.60
N LEU A 291 -13.91 0.78 -3.28
CA LEU A 291 -12.87 -0.24 -3.18
C LEU A 291 -12.62 -0.99 -4.50
N ARG A 292 -12.92 -0.38 -5.65
CA ARG A 292 -12.54 -0.96 -6.96
C ARG A 292 -11.10 -0.60 -7.29
N VAL A 293 -10.35 -1.54 -7.85
CA VAL A 293 -8.95 -1.32 -8.24
C VAL A 293 -8.89 -0.40 -9.46
N ILE A 294 -8.59 0.88 -9.26
CA ILE A 294 -8.46 1.83 -10.38
C ILE A 294 -7.03 1.86 -10.94
N ALA A 295 -6.03 1.52 -10.13
CA ALA A 295 -4.66 1.30 -10.61
C ALA A 295 -4.00 0.13 -9.89
N ALA A 296 -3.17 -0.62 -10.61
CA ALA A 296 -2.36 -1.70 -10.08
C ALA A 296 -1.00 -1.71 -10.79
N SER A 297 0.08 -1.91 -10.04
CA SER A 297 1.45 -1.91 -10.58
C SER A 297 1.70 -3.01 -11.61
N ASP A 298 0.91 -4.08 -11.59
CA ASP A 298 0.95 -5.20 -12.54
C ASP A 298 -0.20 -5.18 -13.56
N ASN A 299 -1.06 -4.15 -13.54
CA ASN A 299 -2.26 -4.00 -14.36
C ASN A 299 -3.29 -5.15 -14.25
N ARG A 300 -3.23 -5.97 -13.20
CA ARG A 300 -4.22 -7.04 -12.98
C ARG A 300 -5.42 -6.53 -12.20
N GLU A 301 -6.57 -7.15 -12.43
CA GLU A 301 -7.81 -6.94 -11.66
C GLU A 301 -8.33 -5.49 -11.68
N LEU A 302 -8.01 -4.74 -12.74
CA LEU A 302 -8.49 -3.37 -12.87
C LEU A 302 -10.03 -3.35 -12.93
N PHE A 303 -10.61 -2.39 -12.23
CA PHE A 303 -12.03 -2.11 -12.09
C PHE A 303 -12.85 -3.20 -11.39
N THR A 304 -12.19 -4.17 -10.72
CA THR A 304 -12.86 -5.14 -9.84
C THR A 304 -12.77 -4.72 -8.38
N ASN A 305 -13.70 -5.18 -7.55
CA ASN A 305 -13.69 -4.90 -6.11
C ASN A 305 -12.52 -5.62 -5.43
N TYR A 306 -11.82 -4.90 -4.57
CA TYR A 306 -10.76 -5.42 -3.71
C TYR A 306 -11.29 -5.57 -2.27
N PRO A 307 -11.09 -6.72 -1.61
CA PRO A 307 -11.64 -7.00 -0.28
C PRO A 307 -10.81 -6.33 0.83
N LEU A 308 -10.69 -5.00 0.80
CA LEU A 308 -9.95 -4.25 1.82
C LEU A 308 -10.74 -4.20 3.13
N ASP A 309 -10.13 -4.65 4.23
CA ASP A 309 -10.70 -4.48 5.56
C ASP A 309 -10.55 -3.03 6.07
N ILE A 310 -11.57 -2.21 5.82
CA ILE A 310 -11.65 -0.83 6.29
C ILE A 310 -12.13 -0.71 7.74
N THR A 311 -12.51 -1.81 8.41
CA THR A 311 -12.92 -1.78 9.83
C THR A 311 -11.74 -1.47 10.75
N LEU A 312 -10.52 -1.74 10.28
CA LEU A 312 -9.26 -1.41 10.93
C LEU A 312 -8.93 0.10 10.93
N GLY A 313 -9.76 0.93 10.27
CA GLY A 313 -9.64 2.38 10.24
C GLY A 313 -9.33 2.95 8.86
N SER A 314 -8.87 4.20 8.82
CA SER A 314 -8.50 4.87 7.56
C SER A 314 -7.08 4.53 7.09
N ARG A 315 -6.26 3.88 7.93
CA ARG A 315 -4.88 3.53 7.66
C ARG A 315 -4.44 2.40 8.58
N GLY A 316 -3.72 1.41 8.07
CA GLY A 316 -3.23 0.28 8.86
C GLY A 316 -2.61 -0.84 8.02
N SER A 317 -2.28 -1.96 8.66
CA SER A 317 -1.81 -3.16 7.98
C SER A 317 -2.27 -4.44 8.67
N TYR A 318 -2.41 -5.52 7.90
CA TYR A 318 -2.79 -6.84 8.37
C TYR A 318 -2.15 -7.93 7.51
N GLY A 319 -2.09 -9.16 8.03
CA GLY A 319 -1.66 -10.34 7.27
C GLY A 319 -2.85 -11.01 6.59
N ASN A 320 -2.66 -11.57 5.39
CA ASN A 320 -3.66 -12.41 4.73
C ASN A 320 -3.28 -13.90 4.75
N GLU A 321 -4.16 -14.75 4.25
CA GLU A 321 -3.97 -16.22 4.19
C GLU A 321 -2.80 -16.64 3.28
N HIS A 322 -2.36 -15.77 2.39
CA HIS A 322 -1.26 -16.00 1.45
C HIS A 322 0.12 -15.57 1.99
N ASN A 323 0.23 -15.32 3.30
CA ASN A 323 1.45 -14.86 3.95
C ASN A 323 1.97 -13.52 3.38
N GLN A 324 1.04 -12.63 3.03
CA GLN A 324 1.32 -11.27 2.59
C GLN A 324 0.96 -10.27 3.69
N ILE A 325 1.72 -9.19 3.76
CA ILE A 325 1.31 -7.99 4.49
C ILE A 325 0.50 -7.12 3.53
N ILE A 326 -0.73 -6.84 3.89
CA ILE A 326 -1.59 -5.86 3.23
C ILE A 326 -1.55 -4.59 4.06
N ALA A 327 -0.93 -3.54 3.53
CA ALA A 327 -0.90 -2.22 4.15
C ALA A 327 -1.73 -1.25 3.33
N PHE A 328 -2.46 -0.36 3.99
CA PHE A 328 -3.39 0.54 3.31
C PHE A 328 -3.47 1.89 3.99
N ALA A 329 -3.85 2.89 3.23
CA ALA A 329 -4.14 4.22 3.74
C ALA A 329 -5.12 4.95 2.82
N ARG A 330 -6.06 5.68 3.42
CA ARG A 330 -6.96 6.59 2.71
C ARG A 330 -6.25 7.91 2.46
N ALA A 331 -6.43 8.48 1.27
CA ALA A 331 -6.05 9.85 1.01
C ALA A 331 -6.77 10.81 1.96
N THR A 332 -6.07 11.84 2.41
CA THR A 332 -6.69 12.96 3.13
C THR A 332 -6.81 14.15 2.20
N GLY A 333 -7.66 15.10 2.58
CA GLY A 333 -7.74 16.37 1.86
C GLY A 333 -6.41 17.11 1.84
N TYR A 334 -6.25 18.00 0.86
CA TYR A 334 -5.07 18.83 0.63
C TYR A 334 -5.50 20.25 0.23
N MET A 335 -5.08 21.26 0.99
CA MET A 335 -5.35 22.69 0.70
C MET A 335 -6.84 22.99 0.40
N GLY A 336 -7.77 22.39 1.15
CA GLY A 336 -9.22 22.58 0.97
C GLY A 336 -9.88 21.68 -0.08
N TYR A 337 -9.10 20.90 -0.84
CA TYR A 337 -9.63 19.82 -1.67
C TYR A 337 -9.78 18.55 -0.83
N GLU A 338 -11.00 18.05 -0.67
CA GLU A 338 -11.29 16.87 0.16
C GLU A 338 -10.70 15.57 -0.40
N GLY A 339 -10.35 15.54 -1.69
CA GLY A 339 -9.88 14.35 -2.39
C GLY A 339 -11.02 13.45 -2.89
N MET A 340 -10.65 12.42 -3.65
CA MET A 340 -11.61 11.47 -4.23
C MET A 340 -12.09 10.38 -3.25
N GLY A 341 -11.53 10.37 -2.03
CA GLY A 341 -11.77 9.30 -1.05
C GLY A 341 -11.06 7.99 -1.36
N TRP A 342 -10.03 8.03 -2.21
CA TRP A 342 -9.26 6.87 -2.64
C TRP A 342 -8.39 6.28 -1.54
N TYR A 343 -8.03 5.00 -1.73
CA TYR A 343 -7.09 4.28 -0.89
C TYR A 343 -5.86 3.88 -1.68
N GLY A 344 -4.69 4.04 -1.08
CA GLY A 344 -3.48 3.34 -1.51
C GLY A 344 -3.40 2.01 -0.78
N VAL A 345 -2.99 0.96 -1.49
CA VAL A 345 -2.76 -0.37 -0.91
C VAL A 345 -1.43 -0.90 -1.39
N VAL A 346 -0.69 -1.53 -0.48
CA VAL A 346 0.57 -2.22 -0.77
C VAL A 346 0.43 -3.65 -0.28
N GLU A 347 0.60 -4.59 -1.18
CA GLU A 347 0.66 -6.02 -0.90
C GLU A 347 2.12 -6.45 -1.00
N GLN A 348 2.67 -7.01 0.07
CA GLN A 348 4.05 -7.49 0.06
C GLN A 348 4.12 -8.93 0.53
N ASN A 349 4.64 -9.82 -0.32
CA ASN A 349 5.01 -11.17 0.07
C ASN A 349 6.12 -11.11 1.12
N GLN A 350 5.94 -11.81 2.23
CA GLN A 350 7.00 -11.93 3.21
C GLN A 350 8.16 -12.77 2.65
N GLU A 351 9.40 -12.26 2.77
CA GLU A 351 10.62 -13.01 2.43
C GLU A 351 10.74 -14.31 3.25
N LEU A 352 10.82 -15.45 2.56
CA LEU A 352 11.23 -16.73 3.13
C LEU A 352 12.75 -16.82 3.04
N PHE A 353 13.46 -16.34 4.05
CA PHE A 353 14.91 -16.53 4.14
C PHE A 353 15.24 -18.01 4.30
N HIS A 354 16.26 -18.49 3.58
CA HIS A 354 16.71 -19.87 3.62
C HIS A 354 18.00 -19.99 4.46
N GLU A 355 18.27 -21.17 5.04
CA GLU A 355 19.49 -21.43 5.83
C GLU A 355 20.79 -21.07 5.10
N SER A 356 20.81 -21.08 3.76
CA SER A 356 21.96 -20.66 2.95
C SER A 356 22.36 -19.20 3.16
N ASP A 357 21.42 -18.34 3.54
CA ASP A 357 21.65 -16.89 3.73
C ASP A 357 22.48 -16.59 5.01
N LEU A 358 22.58 -17.56 5.93
CA LEU A 358 23.44 -17.50 7.12
C LEU A 358 24.92 -17.76 6.79
N MET A 359 25.22 -18.55 5.76
CA MET A 359 26.58 -18.98 5.41
C MET A 359 27.34 -17.96 4.54
N SER A 360 26.66 -16.93 4.03
CA SER A 360 27.26 -15.83 3.26
C SER A 360 27.64 -14.60 4.10
N LEU A 361 27.59 -14.73 5.43
CA LEU A 361 28.09 -13.78 6.43
C LEU A 361 29.37 -14.32 7.06
#